data_AF-A0A2V3JDQ2-F1
#
_entry.id   AF-A0A2V3JDQ2-F1
#
_cell.length_a   1.000
_cell.length_b   1.000
_cell.length_c   1.000
_cell.angle_alpha   90.00
_cell.angle_beta   90.00
_cell.angle_gamma   90.00
#
_symmetry.space_group_name_H-M   'P 1'
#
loop_
_entity.id
_entity.type
_entity.pdbx_description
1 polymer ?
#
loop_
_entity_poly.entity_id
_entity_poly.type
_entity_poly.pdbx_seq_one_letter_code
_entity_poly.pdbx_strand_id
1 'polypeptide(L)' 'MKKEELIHLHLLLAQLKKCCEEKGIDCDFARYNELGITPFQVHRSKEEHKQAIFILGSELVSLAAKNNLPLWK' A
#
# COMPACT_ATOMS: atom_id res chain seq x y z
N MET A 1 -13.81 7.21 -7.54
CA MET A 1 -13.44 7.54 -6.15
C MET A 1 -13.15 9.03 -6.03
N LYS A 2 -13.65 9.67 -4.97
CA LYS A 2 -13.31 11.04 -4.57
C LYS A 2 -11.85 11.12 -4.12
N LYS A 3 -11.26 12.32 -4.07
CA LYS A 3 -9.84 12.49 -3.69
C LYS A 3 -9.60 12.03 -2.24
N GLU A 4 -10.49 12.40 -1.34
CA GLU A 4 -10.44 12.00 0.08
C GLU A 4 -10.49 10.48 0.24
N GLU A 5 -11.36 9.78 -0.51
CA GLU A 5 -11.43 8.32 -0.51
C GLU A 5 -10.10 7.68 -0.95
N LEU A 6 -9.43 8.25 -1.96
CA LEU A 6 -8.11 7.79 -2.41
C LEU A 6 -7.02 8.06 -1.36
N ILE A 7 -7.06 9.22 -0.70
CA ILE A 7 -6.11 9.54 0.38
C ILE A 7 -6.30 8.58 1.56
N HIS A 8 -7.54 8.32 1.97
CA HIS A 8 -7.84 7.38 3.06
C HIS A 8 -7.43 5.95 2.71
N LEU A 9 -7.69 5.50 1.48
CA LEU A 9 -7.25 4.17 1.04
C LEU A 9 -5.72 4.07 0.98
N HIS A 10 -5.04 5.11 0.47
CA HIS A 10 -3.58 5.17 0.50
C HIS A 10 -3.06 5.10 1.94
N LEU A 11 -3.66 5.85 2.86
CA LEU A 11 -3.28 5.81 4.28
C LEU A 11 -3.42 4.41 4.88
N LEU A 12 -4.54 3.74 4.63
CA LEU A 12 -4.79 2.38 5.11
C LEU A 12 -3.72 1.40 4.60
N LEU A 13 -3.42 1.41 3.31
CA LEU A 13 -2.41 0.52 2.73
C LEU A 13 -0.99 0.82 3.24
N ALA A 14 -0.66 2.09 3.46
CA ALA A 14 0.61 2.48 4.07
C ALA A 14 0.73 2.00 5.53
N GLN A 15 -0.39 1.99 6.28
CA GLN A 15 -0.43 1.40 7.62
C GLN A 15 -0.28 -0.12 7.60
N LEU A 16 -0.88 -0.81 6.62
CA LEU A 16 -0.65 -2.25 6.43
C LEU A 16 0.81 -2.56 6.13
N LYS A 17 1.43 -1.81 5.20
CA LYS A 17 2.88 -1.91 4.93
C LYS A 17 3.68 -1.81 6.22
N LYS A 18 3.44 -0.77 7.02
CA LYS A 18 4.14 -0.56 8.29
C LYS A 18 3.94 -1.72 9.26
N CYS A 19 2.72 -2.26 9.36
CA CYS A 19 2.43 -3.43 10.19
C CYS A 19 3.19 -4.68 9.72
N CYS A 20 3.33 -4.90 8.41
CA CYS A 20 4.14 -5.99 7.86
C CYS A 20 5.61 -5.84 8.24
N GLU A 21 6.17 -4.63 8.09
CA GLU A 21 7.55 -4.30 8.46
C GLU A 21 7.80 -4.52 9.97
N GLU A 22 6.90 -4.03 10.82
CA GLU A 22 6.97 -4.20 12.28
C GLU A 22 6.88 -5.65 12.74
N LYS A 23 6.14 -6.49 12.00
CA LYS A 23 6.02 -7.93 12.27
C LYS A 23 7.16 -8.76 11.69
N GLY A 24 8.12 -8.14 11.01
CA GLY A 24 9.23 -8.84 10.36
C GLY A 24 8.78 -9.76 9.22
N ILE A 25 7.64 -9.45 8.61
CA ILE A 25 7.17 -10.19 7.44
C ILE A 25 8.07 -9.81 6.25
N ASP A 26 8.53 -10.80 5.48
CA ASP A 26 9.36 -10.57 4.29
C ASP A 26 8.53 -9.94 3.15
N CYS A 27 8.34 -8.63 3.24
CA CYS A 27 7.61 -7.82 2.29
C CYS A 27 8.52 -6.81 1.59
N ASP A 28 8.58 -6.87 0.26
CA ASP A 28 9.30 -5.92 -0.56
C ASP A 28 8.37 -4.77 -0.97
N PHE A 29 8.65 -3.56 -0.48
CA PHE A 29 7.93 -2.35 -0.84
C PHE A 29 8.85 -1.34 -1.55
N ALA A 30 9.99 -1.76 -2.09
CA ALA A 30 10.96 -0.88 -2.77
C ALA A 30 10.29 -0.04 -3.86
N ARG A 31 9.46 -0.67 -4.69
CA ARG A 31 8.73 -0.02 -5.78
C ARG A 31 7.75 1.07 -5.30
N TYR A 32 7.16 0.91 -4.12
CA TYR A 32 6.34 1.96 -3.52
C TYR A 32 7.22 3.11 -2.99
N ASN A 33 8.33 2.78 -2.31
CA ASN A 33 9.25 3.77 -1.76
C ASN A 33 9.87 4.66 -2.86
N GLU A 34 10.17 4.07 -4.03
CA GLU A 34 10.68 4.78 -5.22
C GLU A 34 9.73 5.85 -5.77
N LEU A 35 8.42 5.74 -5.52
CA LEU A 35 7.47 6.77 -5.94
C LEU A 35 7.70 8.10 -5.20
N GLY A 36 8.26 8.06 -3.98
CA GLY A 36 8.41 9.25 -3.15
C GLY A 36 7.09 9.92 -2.76
N ILE A 37 5.99 9.15 -2.76
CA ILE A 37 4.64 9.62 -2.42
C ILE A 37 4.19 8.99 -1.12
N THR A 38 3.58 9.80 -0.25
CA THR A 38 3.02 9.40 1.04
C THR A 38 1.56 9.85 1.14
N PRO A 39 0.74 9.21 1.97
CA PRO A 39 -0.66 9.62 2.16
C PRO A 39 -0.81 11.04 2.73
N PHE A 40 0.21 11.58 3.41
CA PHE A 40 0.18 12.92 3.99
C PHE A 40 0.37 14.06 2.98
N GLN A 41 0.82 13.74 1.76
CA GLN A 41 0.96 14.72 0.69
C GLN A 41 -0.38 14.97 -0.03
N VAL A 42 -1.39 15.42 0.72
CA VAL A 42 -2.79 15.60 0.25
C VAL A 42 -2.96 16.55 -0.95
N HIS A 43 -1.95 17.36 -1.25
CA HIS A 43 -1.91 18.25 -2.41
C HIS A 43 -1.62 17.51 -3.72
N ARG A 44 -0.99 16.33 -3.67
CA ARG A 44 -0.66 15.51 -4.84
C ARG A 44 -1.91 15.10 -5.64
N SER A 45 -1.71 14.77 -6.90
CA SER A 45 -2.81 14.49 -7.83
C SER A 45 -3.55 13.20 -7.47
N LYS A 46 -4.80 13.08 -7.93
CA LYS A 46 -5.57 11.83 -7.76
C LYS A 46 -4.84 10.64 -8.37
N GLU A 47 -4.17 10.84 -9.51
CA GLU A 47 -3.50 9.77 -10.24
C GLU A 47 -2.26 9.26 -9.50
N GLU A 48 -1.49 10.18 -8.90
CA GLU A 48 -0.39 9.83 -8.00
C GLU A 48 -0.84 8.97 -6.81
N HIS A 49 -1.95 9.33 -6.16
CA HIS A 49 -2.51 8.51 -5.08
C HIS A 49 -3.00 7.14 -5.57
N LYS A 50 -3.62 7.06 -6.76
CA LYS A 50 -4.02 5.76 -7.33
C LYS A 50 -2.82 4.87 -7.66
N GLN A 51 -1.76 5.45 -8.23
CA GLN A 51 -0.54 4.71 -8.54
C GLN A 51 0.10 4.14 -7.27
N ALA A 52 0.17 4.94 -6.20
CA ALA A 52 0.62 4.49 -4.89
C ALA A 52 -0.25 3.35 -4.33
N ILE A 53 -1.58 3.49 -4.39
CA ILE A 53 -2.54 2.44 -3.99
C ILE A 53 -2.31 1.15 -4.79
N PHE A 54 -2.17 1.26 -6.10
CA PHE A 54 -2.02 0.11 -6.99
C PHE A 54 -0.74 -0.67 -6.68
N ILE A 55 0.39 0.04 -6.49
CA ILE A 55 1.66 -0.60 -6.17
C ILE A 55 1.59 -1.24 -4.77
N LEU A 56 1.14 -0.52 -3.74
CA LEU A 56 0.97 -1.09 -2.40
C LEU A 56 0.09 -2.34 -2.39
N GLY A 57 -1.06 -2.28 -3.07
CA GLY A 57 -1.97 -3.42 -3.19
C GLY A 57 -1.33 -4.60 -3.90
N SER A 58 -0.55 -4.36 -4.96
CA SER A 58 0.14 -5.43 -5.70
C SER A 58 1.20 -6.14 -4.85
N GLU A 59 1.96 -5.38 -4.06
CA GLU A 59 2.96 -5.97 -3.16
C GLU A 59 2.30 -6.77 -2.03
N LEU A 60 1.20 -6.24 -1.46
CA LEU A 60 0.42 -6.96 -0.43
C LEU A 60 -0.22 -8.26 -0.96
N VAL A 61 -0.73 -8.25 -2.19
CA VAL A 61 -1.26 -9.47 -2.83
C VAL A 61 -0.14 -10.47 -3.09
N SER A 62 1.01 -10.01 -3.60
CA SER A 62 2.18 -10.86 -3.82
C SER A 62 2.66 -11.49 -2.51
N LEU A 63 2.63 -10.72 -1.41
CA LEU A 63 2.93 -11.20 -0.07
C LEU A 63 1.95 -12.27 0.41
N ALA A 64 0.64 -12.02 0.24
CA ALA A 64 -0.40 -12.96 0.64
C ALA A 64 -0.29 -14.30 -0.12
N ALA A 65 0.02 -14.24 -1.42
CA ALA A 65 0.23 -15.41 -2.27
C ALA A 65 1.46 -16.23 -1.84
N LYS A 66 2.56 -15.57 -1.44
CA LYS A 66 3.78 -16.25 -0.96
C LYS A 66 3.56 -16.99 0.37
N ASN A 67 2.80 -16.40 1.29
CA ASN A 67 2.66 -16.92 2.65
C ASN A 67 1.60 -18.01 2.81
N ASN A 68 0.95 -18.48 1.73
CA ASN A 68 -0.18 -19.41 1.79
C ASN A 68 -1.21 -19.00 2.86
N LEU A 69 -1.41 -17.70 3.09
CA LEU A 69 -2.44 -17.25 4.02
C LEU A 69 -3.78 -17.69 3.42
N PRO A 70 -4.57 -18.56 4.09
CA PRO A 70 -5.90 -18.85 3.62
C PRO A 70 -6.69 -17.54 3.75
N LEU A 71 -7.03 -16.93 2.63
CA LEU A 71 -7.73 -15.65 2.60
C LEU A 71 -9.15 -15.75 3.21
N TRP A 72 -9.62 -16.95 3.58
CA TRP A 72 -10.95 -17.22 4.12
C TRP A 72 -11.06 -18.67 4.65
N LYS A 73 -10.46 -18.95 5.82
CA LYS A 73 -10.83 -20.12 6.64
C LYS A 73 -11.22 -19.70 8.04
#